data_AF-A0A2G3DYA1-F1
#
_entry.id   AF-A0A2G3DYA1-F1
#
_cell.length_a   1.000
_cell.length_b   1.000
_cell.length_c   1.000
_cell.angle_alpha   90.00
_cell.angle_beta   90.00
_cell.angle_gamma   90.00
#
_symmetry.space_group_name_H-M   'P 1'
#
loop_
_entity.id
_entity.type
_entity.pdbx_description
1 polymer ?
#
loop_
_entity_poly.entity_id
_entity_poly.type
_entity_poly.pdbx_seq_one_letter_code
_entity_poly.pdbx_strand_id
1 'polypeptide(L)'
;MAKKKVESTANSTSEVSELKLQISSPYSDIGDWKIVKILEYRMMGYEDPYDLEELHKARQAVRDQINLLEGNETETPVVKSEE
;
A
#
# COMPACT_ATOMS: atom_id res chain seq x y z
N MET A 1 1.85 -29.15 -26.71
CA MET A 1 1.87 -27.69 -26.46
C MET A 1 1.50 -27.44 -25.01
N ALA A 2 2.45 -27.18 -24.11
CA ALA A 2 2.20 -27.05 -22.67
C ALA A 2 3.13 -26.02 -22.00
N LYS A 3 3.49 -24.93 -22.72
CA LYS A 3 4.41 -23.90 -22.20
C LYS A 3 3.72 -22.67 -21.57
N LYS A 4 2.38 -22.56 -21.59
CA LYS A 4 1.70 -21.29 -21.25
C LYS A 4 1.31 -21.10 -19.77
N LYS A 5 1.42 -22.14 -18.91
CA LYS A 5 0.91 -22.05 -17.52
C LYS A 5 1.93 -21.56 -16.48
N VAL A 6 3.24 -21.67 -16.75
CA VAL A 6 4.30 -21.36 -15.75
C VAL A 6 4.69 -19.87 -15.77
N GLU A 7 4.63 -19.20 -16.92
CA GLU A 7 4.97 -17.76 -17.04
C GLU A 7 3.96 -16.86 -16.33
N SER A 8 2.67 -17.23 -16.34
CA SER A 8 1.61 -16.42 -15.73
C SER A 8 1.73 -16.28 -14.21
N THR A 9 2.19 -17.32 -13.52
CA THR A 9 2.31 -17.32 -12.05
C THR A 9 3.56 -16.61 -11.55
N ALA A 10 4.68 -16.68 -12.29
CA ALA A 10 5.91 -15.98 -11.93
C ALA A 10 5.79 -14.45 -12.09
N ASN A 11 5.01 -14.01 -13.07
CA ASN A 11 4.79 -12.58 -13.33
C ASN A 11 3.98 -11.92 -12.21
N SER A 12 2.89 -12.57 -11.76
CA SER A 12 2.06 -12.06 -10.65
C SER A 12 2.83 -11.99 -9.32
N THR A 13 3.77 -12.90 -9.07
CA THR A 13 4.61 -12.83 -7.85
C THR A 13 5.63 -11.69 -7.87
N SER A 14 6.18 -11.36 -9.06
CA SER A 14 7.08 -10.21 -9.23
C SER A 14 6.33 -8.90 -9.02
N GLU A 15 5.16 -8.77 -9.65
CA GLU A 15 4.32 -7.57 -9.57
C GLU A 15 3.85 -7.29 -8.13
N VAL A 16 3.37 -8.31 -7.42
CA VAL A 16 3.00 -8.19 -6.00
C VAL A 16 4.19 -7.74 -5.15
N SER A 17 5.39 -8.23 -5.45
CA SER A 17 6.61 -7.87 -4.72
C SER A 17 6.98 -6.40 -4.98
N GLU A 18 6.86 -5.92 -6.21
CA GLU A 18 7.08 -4.52 -6.58
C GLU A 18 6.07 -3.58 -5.89
N LEU A 19 4.78 -3.94 -5.87
CA LEU A 19 3.74 -3.18 -5.17
C LEU A 19 3.98 -3.13 -3.65
N LYS A 20 4.42 -4.24 -3.05
CA LYS A 20 4.83 -4.28 -1.64
C LYS A 20 6.04 -3.39 -1.37
N LEU A 21 7.01 -3.34 -2.29
CA LEU A 21 8.14 -2.40 -2.21
C LEU A 21 7.69 -0.95 -2.34
N GLN A 22 6.68 -0.66 -3.17
CA GLN A 22 6.15 0.70 -3.31
C GLN A 22 5.57 1.23 -2.00
N ILE A 23 4.92 0.42 -1.17
CA ILE A 23 4.36 0.89 0.12
C ILE A 23 5.36 0.85 1.29
N SER A 24 6.41 0.02 1.21
CA SER A 24 7.39 -0.16 2.30
C SER A 24 8.70 0.60 2.09
N SER A 25 9.04 0.96 0.85
CA SER A 25 10.31 1.62 0.53
C SER A 25 10.41 3.02 1.14
N PRO A 26 11.55 3.36 1.77
CA PRO A 26 11.81 4.71 2.28
C PRO A 26 11.95 5.76 1.16
N TYR A 27 12.16 5.33 -0.08
CA TYR A 27 12.29 6.21 -1.25
C TYR A 27 11.00 6.34 -2.04
N SER A 28 9.94 5.64 -1.62
CA SER A 28 8.64 5.73 -2.29
C SER A 28 7.86 6.96 -1.86
N ASP A 29 7.12 7.52 -2.81
CA ASP A 29 6.22 8.63 -2.58
C ASP A 29 5.04 8.29 -1.66
N ILE A 30 4.74 7.01 -1.50
CA ILE A 30 3.66 6.53 -0.63
C ILE A 30 4.20 5.62 0.48
N GLY A 31 5.49 5.70 0.80
CA GLY A 31 6.15 4.83 1.78
C GLY A 31 5.65 4.99 3.22
N ASP A 32 5.78 3.94 4.03
CA ASP A 32 5.36 3.92 5.45
C ASP A 32 5.95 5.05 6.29
N TRP A 33 7.19 5.44 5.99
CA TRP A 33 7.90 6.51 6.68
C TRP A 33 7.18 7.87 6.61
N LYS A 34 6.42 8.16 5.54
CA LYS A 34 5.65 9.41 5.43
C LYS A 34 4.47 9.43 6.41
N ILE A 35 3.84 8.28 6.63
CA ILE A 35 2.79 8.13 7.67
C ILE A 35 3.38 8.34 9.05
N VAL A 36 4.55 7.75 9.33
CA VAL A 36 5.26 7.95 10.60
C VAL A 36 5.63 9.42 10.80
N LYS A 37 6.08 10.11 9.74
CA LYS A 37 6.42 11.54 9.80
C LYS A 37 5.22 12.43 10.10
N ILE A 38 4.06 12.15 9.51
CA ILE A 38 2.82 12.85 9.87
C ILE A 38 2.52 12.68 11.37
N LEU A 39 2.57 11.44 11.88
CA LEU A 39 2.32 11.17 13.29
C LEU A 39 3.32 11.88 14.21
N GLU A 40 4.61 11.87 13.85
CA GLU A 40 5.67 12.57 14.59
C GLU A 40 5.39 14.08 14.67
N TYR A 41 5.02 14.72 13.56
CA TYR A 41 4.72 16.15 13.52
C TYR A 41 3.49 16.49 14.36
N ARG A 42 2.42 15.71 14.24
CA ARG A 42 1.21 15.87 15.07
C ARG A 42 1.52 15.72 16.56
N MET A 43 2.37 14.76 16.94
CA MET A 43 2.79 14.58 18.34
C MET A 43 3.59 15.77 18.88
N MET A 44 4.27 16.51 18.00
CA MET A 44 4.99 17.74 18.35
C MET A 44 4.12 19.01 18.23
N GLY A 45 2.86 18.89 17.82
CA GLY A 45 1.97 20.04 17.57
C GLY A 45 2.31 20.82 16.31
N TYR A 46 3.06 20.23 15.38
CA TYR A 46 3.35 20.81 14.07
C TYR A 46 2.27 20.43 13.05
N GLU A 47 2.20 21.20 11.98
CA GLU A 47 1.36 20.91 10.82
C GLU A 47 1.87 19.68 10.05
N ASP A 48 0.95 18.95 9.43
CA ASP A 48 1.31 17.74 8.68
C ASP A 48 2.24 18.08 7.49
N PRO A 49 3.40 17.41 7.38
CA PRO A 49 4.35 17.68 6.29
C PRO A 49 3.90 17.12 4.93
N TYR A 50 2.88 16.25 4.93
CA TYR A 50 2.29 15.60 3.75
C TYR A 50 0.78 15.47 3.94
N ASP A 51 0.03 15.41 2.83
CA ASP A 51 -1.41 15.15 2.88
C ASP A 51 -1.68 13.69 3.26
N LEU A 52 -2.25 13.50 4.46
CA LEU A 52 -2.59 12.17 4.96
C LEU A 52 -3.68 11.49 4.13
N GLU A 53 -4.67 12.24 3.67
CA GLU A 53 -5.82 11.69 2.93
C GLU A 53 -5.37 11.23 1.54
N GLU A 54 -4.56 12.02 0.85
CA GLU A 54 -3.97 11.66 -0.45
C GLU A 54 -3.07 10.43 -0.30
N LEU A 55 -2.16 10.42 0.69
CA LEU A 55 -1.30 9.27 0.97
C LEU A 55 -2.11 8.01 1.29
N HIS A 56 -3.17 8.14 2.08
CA HIS A 56 -4.02 7.02 2.44
C HIS A 56 -4.71 6.44 1.20
N LYS A 57 -5.32 7.29 0.35
CA LYS A 57 -5.97 6.87 -0.90
C LYS A 57 -4.99 6.16 -1.84
N ALA A 58 -3.81 6.74 -2.06
CA ALA A 58 -2.81 6.16 -2.95
C ALA A 58 -2.31 4.81 -2.43
N ARG A 59 -2.08 4.68 -1.11
CA ARG A 59 -1.70 3.41 -0.50
C ARG A 59 -2.83 2.38 -0.56
N GLN A 60 -4.08 2.80 -0.41
CA GLN A 60 -5.23 1.90 -0.52
C GLN A 60 -5.34 1.32 -1.93
N ALA A 61 -5.18 2.16 -2.97
CA ALA A 61 -5.19 1.68 -4.36
C ALA A 61 -4.13 0.59 -4.63
N VAL A 62 -2.92 0.74 -4.08
CA VAL A 62 -1.86 -0.27 -4.20
C VAL A 62 -2.21 -1.55 -3.44
N ARG A 63 -2.80 -1.45 -2.24
CA ARG A 63 -3.28 -2.63 -1.49
C ARG A 63 -4.39 -3.35 -2.23
N ASP A 64 -5.33 -2.63 -2.83
CA ASP A 64 -6.41 -3.19 -3.62
C ASP A 64 -5.85 -3.96 -4.83
N GLN A 65 -4.81 -3.42 -5.49
CA GLN A 65 -4.10 -4.12 -6.57
C GLN A 65 -3.38 -5.39 -6.07
N ILE A 66 -2.72 -5.34 -4.91
CA ILE A 66 -2.10 -6.53 -4.30
C ILE A 66 -3.16 -7.60 -4.02
N ASN A 67 -4.28 -7.22 -3.39
CA ASN A 67 -5.37 -8.12 -3.05
C ASN A 67 -5.97 -8.78 -4.29
N LEU A 68 -6.18 -8.00 -5.36
CA LEU A 68 -6.64 -8.50 -6.65
C LEU A 68 -5.67 -9.52 -7.26
N LEU A 69 -4.36 -9.26 -7.20
CA LEU A 69 -3.33 -10.15 -7.75
C LEU A 69 -3.13 -11.42 -6.91
N GLU A 70 -3.27 -11.32 -5.59
CA GLU A 70 -3.14 -12.46 -4.67
C GLU A 70 -4.43 -13.30 -4.59
N GLY A 71 -5.55 -12.82 -5.14
CA GLY A 71 -6.86 -13.48 -5.02
C GLY A 71 -7.42 -13.42 -3.60
N ASN A 72 -6.90 -12.48 -2.78
CA ASN A 72 -7.35 -12.24 -1.42
C ASN A 72 -8.48 -11.21 -1.49
N GLU A 73 -9.74 -11.66 -1.57
CA GLU A 73 -10.90 -10.81 -1.31
C GLU A 73 -10.96 -10.50 0.19
N THR A 74 -10.09 -9.62 0.68
CA THR A 74 -10.14 -9.15 2.06
C THR A 74 -10.39 -7.66 2.09
N GLU A 75 -11.65 -7.33 2.36
CA GLU A 75 -12.10 -6.09 2.97
C GLU A 75 -11.16 -5.70 4.13
N THR A 76 -10.58 -4.52 4.06
CA THR A 76 -10.32 -3.77 5.29
C THR A 76 -10.70 -2.30 5.10
N PRO A 77 -11.96 -1.93 5.33
CA PRO A 77 -12.26 -0.61 5.83
C PRO A 77 -12.12 -0.68 7.36
N VAL A 78 -10.91 -0.53 7.90
CA VAL A 78 -10.77 -0.18 9.33
C VAL A 78 -10.96 1.33 9.46
N VAL A 79 -12.21 1.76 9.32
CA VAL A 79 -12.74 2.96 9.95
C VAL A 79 -14.13 2.60 10.46
N LYS A 80 -14.17 1.83 11.55
CA LYS A 80 -15.24 2.00 12.52
C LYS A 80 -14.80 3.11 13.47
N SER A 81 -15.09 4.33 13.05
CA SER A 81 -15.34 5.42 13.98
C SER A 81 -16.68 5.13 14.69
N GLU A 82 -16.62 4.47 15.83
CA GLU A 82 -17.69 4.32 16.82
C GLU A 82 -16.94 4.30 18.16
N GLU A 83 -17.09 5.18 19.15
CA GLU A 83 -18.02 6.25 19.51
C GLU A 83 -17.29 7.15 20.52
#